data_AF-A0A2H0FUU6-F1
#
_entry.id   AF-A0A2H0FUU6-F1
#
_cell.length_a   1.000
_cell.length_b   1.000
_cell.length_c   1.000
_cell.angle_alpha   90.00
_cell.angle_beta   90.00
_cell.angle_gamma   90.00
#
_symmetry.space_group_name_H-M   'P 1'
#
loop_
_entity.id
_entity.type
_entity.pdbx_description
1 polymer ?
#
loop_
_entity_poly.entity_id
_entity_poly.type
_entity_poly.pdbx_seq_one_letter_code
_entity_poly.pdbx_strand_id
1 'polypeptide(L)'
;IWGLAAMGLALKAFDKLSHPLLSTGLYLAMGWLVVIAAAPLLERVSTAGLLWLVAGGIAYTAGVVFYLTDARFKYGHFIWHLFVMTGTACHFCAVLWYSV
;
A
#
# COMPACT_ATOMS: atom_id res chain seq x y z
N ILE A 1 -3.19 8.36 10.44
CA ILE A 1 -2.13 8.43 9.40
C ILE A 1 -0.90 9.17 9.91
N TRP A 2 -1.00 10.46 10.24
CA TRP A 2 0.14 11.28 10.68
C TRP A 2 0.82 10.78 11.97
N GLY A 3 0.09 10.28 12.97
CA GLY A 3 0.69 9.69 14.17
C GLY A 3 1.48 8.39 13.90
N LEU A 4 0.97 7.54 13.00
CA LEU A 4 1.68 6.33 12.55
C LEU A 4 2.91 6.70 11.70
N ALA A 5 2.81 7.72 10.87
CA ALA A 5 3.94 8.25 10.10
C ALA A 5 5.03 8.82 11.01
N ALA A 6 4.67 9.62 12.02
CA ALA A 6 5.61 10.17 13.00
C ALA A 6 6.29 9.07 13.83
N MET A 7 5.54 8.04 14.23
CA MET A 7 6.08 6.89 14.95
C MET A 7 7.01 6.05 14.08
N GLY A 8 6.65 5.79 12.82
CA GLY A 8 7.51 5.10 11.85
C GLY A 8 8.80 5.87 11.55
N LEU A 9 8.71 7.20 11.42
CA LEU A 9 9.86 8.08 11.25
C LEU A 9 10.77 8.05 12.48
N ALA A 10 10.21 8.16 13.68
CA ALA A 10 10.98 8.11 14.92
C ALA A 10 11.71 6.76 15.07
N LEU A 11 10.99 5.64 14.87
CA LEU A 11 11.59 4.30 14.97
C LEU A 11 12.71 4.08 13.95
N LYS A 12 12.61 4.65 12.75
CA LYS A 12 13.64 4.57 11.72
C LYS A 12 14.81 5.52 12.00
N ALA A 13 14.55 6.70 12.55
CA ALA A 13 15.57 7.66 12.94
C ALA A 13 16.43 7.19 14.13
N PHE A 14 15.87 6.37 15.03
CA PHE A 14 16.60 5.77 16.15
C PHE A 14 17.28 4.43 15.82
N ASP A 15 17.36 4.05 14.54
CA ASP A 15 17.98 2.82 14.03
C ASP A 15 17.50 1.50 14.70
N LYS A 16 16.36 1.56 15.41
CA LYS A 16 15.66 0.40 15.98
C LYS A 16 14.95 -0.45 14.93
N LEU A 17 15.03 -0.04 13.67
CA LEU A 17 14.42 -0.64 12.49
C LEU A 17 15.48 -1.25 11.55
N SER A 18 16.54 -1.81 12.13
CA SER A 18 17.63 -2.48 11.41
C SER A 18 17.18 -3.69 10.59
N HIS A 19 16.00 -4.25 10.88
CA HIS A 19 15.43 -5.35 10.10
C HIS A 19 14.56 -4.84 8.94
N PRO A 20 14.94 -5.09 7.68
CA PRO A 20 14.17 -4.67 6.50
C PRO A 20 12.72 -5.17 6.52
N LEU A 21 12.48 -6.36 7.09
CA LEU A 21 11.14 -6.95 7.26
C LEU A 21 10.19 -6.10 8.15
N LEU A 22 10.71 -5.53 9.23
CA LEU A 22 9.93 -4.67 10.14
C LEU A 22 9.58 -3.34 9.48
N SER A 23 10.49 -2.79 8.67
CA SER A 23 10.25 -1.57 7.90
C SER A 23 9.18 -1.80 6.85
N THR A 24 9.22 -2.93 6.14
CA THR A 24 8.22 -3.29 5.13
C THR A 24 6.85 -3.55 5.75
N GLY A 25 6.81 -4.21 6.91
CA GLY A 25 5.57 -4.44 7.66
C GLY A 25 4.89 -3.15 8.10
N LEU A 26 5.66 -2.16 8.59
CA LEU A 26 5.13 -0.84 8.94
C LEU A 26 4.57 -0.09 7.72
N TYR A 27 5.28 -0.13 6.59
CA TYR A 27 4.78 0.47 5.34
C TYR A 27 3.51 -0.22 4.84
N LEU A 28 3.43 -1.54 4.95
CA LEU A 28 2.24 -2.31 4.58
C LEU A 28 1.05 -1.98 5.49
N ALA A 29 1.29 -1.87 6.80
CA ALA A 29 0.28 -1.45 7.77
C ALA A 29 -0.23 -0.03 7.47
N MET A 30 0.65 0.88 7.04
CA MET A 30 0.25 2.22 6.60
C MET A 30 -0.63 2.17 5.34
N GLY A 31 -0.34 1.29 4.38
CA GLY A 31 -1.19 1.11 3.19
C GLY A 31 -2.57 0.53 3.53
N TRP A 32 -2.63 -0.41 4.47
CA TRP A 32 -3.89 -1.03 4.92
C TRP A 32 -4.80 -0.12 5.72
N LEU A 33 -4.30 1.03 6.22
CA LEU A 33 -5.17 2.08 6.79
C LEU A 33 -6.23 2.57 5.80
N VAL A 34 -5.99 2.42 4.48
CA VAL A 34 -6.99 2.76 3.46
C VAL A 34 -8.25 1.91 3.58
N VAL A 35 -8.14 0.66 4.07
CA VAL A 35 -9.29 -0.22 4.35
C VAL A 35 -10.13 0.31 5.51
N ILE A 36 -9.48 0.92 6.51
CA ILE A 36 -10.19 1.58 7.63
C ILE A 36 -10.88 2.86 7.15
N ALA A 37 -10.25 3.59 6.23
CA ALA A 37 -10.85 4.74 5.56
C ALA A 37 -11.88 4.35 4.49
N ALA A 38 -11.99 3.06 4.12
CA ALA A 38 -12.93 2.60 3.10
C ALA A 38 -14.39 2.70 3.57
N ALA A 39 -14.66 2.62 4.87
CA ALA A 39 -16.01 2.74 5.44
C ALA A 39 -16.67 4.10 5.13
N PRO A 40 -16.05 5.27 5.41
CA PRO A 40 -16.62 6.56 5.00
C PRO A 40 -16.58 6.79 3.48
N LEU A 41 -15.68 6.12 2.74
CA LEU A 41 -15.67 6.14 1.27
C LEU A 41 -16.88 5.37 0.69
N LEU A 42 -17.34 4.29 1.33
CA LEU A 42 -18.51 3.52 0.90
C LEU A 42 -19.81 4.32 0.89
N GLU A 43 -19.96 5.28 1.80
CA GLU A 43 -21.15 6.13 1.88
C GLU A 43 -21.13 7.30 0.89
N ARG A 44 -19.94 7.65 0.36
CA ARG A 44 -19.75 8.86 -0.47
C ARG A 44 -19.27 8.59 -1.89
N VAL A 45 -18.79 7.39 -2.18
CA VAL A 45 -18.20 7.02 -3.49
C VAL A 45 -19.00 5.89 -4.11
N SER A 46 -19.22 5.98 -5.43
CA SER A 46 -19.92 4.94 -6.18
C SER A 46 -19.22 3.57 -6.06
N THR A 47 -20.00 2.48 -6.17
CA THR A 47 -19.52 1.09 -6.08
C THR A 47 -18.37 0.79 -7.06
N ALA A 48 -18.34 1.48 -8.21
CA ALA A 48 -17.26 1.31 -9.19
C ALA A 48 -15.91 1.88 -8.69
N GLY A 49 -15.90 3.03 -8.01
CA GLY A 49 -14.69 3.58 -7.39
C GLY A 49 -14.12 2.68 -6.28
N LEU A 50 -14.99 2.00 -5.55
CA LEU A 50 -14.59 0.98 -4.57
C LEU A 50 -13.92 -0.23 -5.21
N LEU A 51 -14.44 -0.72 -6.33
CA LEU A 51 -13.81 -1.84 -7.05
C LEU A 51 -12.38 -1.50 -7.48
N TRP A 52 -12.13 -0.26 -7.92
CA TRP A 52 -10.77 0.21 -8.23
C TRP A 52 -9.86 0.26 -6.99
N LEU A 53 -10.37 0.71 -5.84
CA LEU A 53 -9.62 0.71 -4.58
C LEU A 53 -9.30 -0.72 -4.11
N VAL A 54 -10.27 -1.64 -4.19
CA VAL A 54 -10.07 -3.05 -3.84
C VAL A 54 -9.06 -3.71 -4.77
N ALA A 55 -9.18 -3.48 -6.08
CA ALA A 55 -8.21 -3.97 -7.07
C ALA A 55 -6.79 -3.43 -6.78
N GLY A 56 -6.67 -2.15 -6.43
CA GLY A 56 -5.40 -1.54 -6.02
C GLY A 56 -4.83 -2.15 -4.73
N GLY A 57 -5.67 -2.42 -3.74
CA GLY A 57 -5.28 -3.08 -2.49
C GLY A 57 -4.79 -4.52 -2.70
N ILE A 58 -5.45 -5.27 -3.59
CA ILE A 58 -5.02 -6.61 -3.99
C ILE A 58 -3.67 -6.54 -4.71
N ALA A 59 -3.48 -5.61 -5.65
CA ALA A 59 -2.22 -5.41 -6.35
C ALA A 59 -1.06 -5.11 -5.39
N TYR A 60 -1.26 -4.24 -4.38
CA TYR A 60 -0.25 -3.98 -3.36
C TYR A 60 0.05 -5.21 -2.50
N THR A 61 -0.97 -5.95 -2.07
CA THR A 61 -0.80 -7.16 -1.26
C THR A 61 -0.06 -8.26 -2.02
N ALA A 62 -0.39 -8.44 -3.31
CA ALA A 62 0.33 -9.35 -4.21
C ALA A 62 1.79 -8.91 -4.39
N GLY A 63 2.05 -7.61 -4.58
CA GLY A 63 3.40 -7.06 -4.69
C GLY A 63 4.29 -7.40 -3.48
N VAL A 64 3.75 -7.40 -2.27
CA VAL A 64 4.51 -7.73 -1.04
C VAL A 64 5.04 -9.16 -1.07
N VAL A 65 4.28 -10.11 -1.64
CA VAL A 65 4.75 -11.49 -1.79
C VAL A 65 6.02 -11.51 -2.65
N PHE A 66 6.03 -10.77 -3.77
CA PHE A 66 7.19 -10.66 -4.64
C PHE A 66 8.38 -9.97 -3.96
N TYR A 67 8.14 -8.93 -3.16
CA TYR A 67 9.16 -8.26 -2.35
C TYR A 67 9.81 -9.20 -1.33
N LEU A 68 9.02 -10.03 -0.65
CA LEU A 68 9.54 -11.03 0.30
C LEU A 68 10.33 -12.15 -0.40
N THR A 69 9.94 -12.49 -1.63
CA THR A 69 10.67 -13.45 -2.47
C THR A 69 11.78 -12.83 -3.33
N ASP A 70 12.12 -11.55 -3.14
CA ASP A 70 13.18 -10.87 -3.88
C ASP A 70 14.54 -11.57 -3.71
N ALA A 71 14.80 -12.13 -2.52
CA ALA A 71 16.00 -12.93 -2.28
C ALA A 71 16.06 -14.25 -3.08
N ARG A 72 14.93 -14.74 -3.60
CA ARG A 72 14.85 -15.97 -4.42
C ARG A 72 14.75 -15.69 -5.92
N PHE A 73 14.24 -14.54 -6.34
CA PHE A 73 14.05 -14.19 -7.75
C PHE A 73 14.96 -13.04 -8.15
N LYS A 74 15.84 -13.26 -9.14
CA LYS A 74 16.83 -12.29 -9.64
C LYS A 74 16.24 -10.94 -10.12
N TYR A 75 14.92 -10.87 -10.31
CA TYR A 75 14.16 -9.67 -10.69
C TYR A 75 12.90 -9.45 -9.83
N GLY A 76 12.83 -10.01 -8.63
CA GLY A 76 11.68 -9.88 -7.73
C GLY A 76 11.35 -8.42 -7.39
N HIS A 77 12.39 -7.60 -7.21
CA HIS A 77 12.28 -6.17 -6.94
C HIS A 77 11.59 -5.38 -8.06
N PHE A 78 11.91 -5.72 -9.32
CA PHE A 78 11.30 -5.07 -10.47
C PHE A 78 9.82 -5.44 -10.61
N ILE A 79 9.49 -6.71 -10.40
CA ILE A 79 8.10 -7.19 -10.39
C ILE A 79 7.32 -6.51 -9.27
N TRP A 80 7.91 -6.37 -8.09
CA TRP A 80 7.32 -5.60 -6.99
C TRP A 80 7.00 -4.16 -7.40
N HIS A 81 7.91 -3.46 -8.08
CA HIS A 81 7.64 -2.12 -8.60
C HIS A 81 6.48 -2.08 -9.59
N LEU A 82 6.34 -3.08 -10.48
CA LEU A 82 5.19 -3.17 -11.38
C LEU A 82 3.87 -3.26 -10.60
N PHE A 83 3.80 -4.12 -9.57
CA PHE A 83 2.62 -4.24 -8.72
C PHE A 83 2.30 -2.93 -7.97
N VAL A 84 3.33 -2.25 -7.46
CA VAL A 84 3.17 -0.94 -6.79
C VAL A 84 2.67 0.12 -7.77
N MET A 85 3.15 0.14 -9.01
CA MET A 85 2.68 1.08 -10.03
C MET A 85 1.24 0.80 -10.43
N THR A 86 0.87 -0.47 -10.65
CA THR A 86 -0.52 -0.85 -10.93
C THR A 86 -1.45 -0.49 -9.77
N GLY A 87 -1.05 -0.77 -8.53
CA GLY A 87 -1.81 -0.39 -7.34
C GLY A 87 -2.05 1.11 -7.27
N THR A 88 -1.01 1.92 -7.50
CA THR A 88 -1.09 3.39 -7.51
C THR A 88 -1.99 3.89 -8.64
N ALA A 89 -1.86 3.31 -9.84
CA ALA A 89 -2.71 3.65 -10.98
C ALA A 89 -4.18 3.38 -10.69
N CYS A 90 -4.52 2.25 -10.08
CA CYS A 90 -5.90 1.95 -9.66
C CYS A 90 -6.44 2.99 -8.66
N HIS A 91 -5.63 3.40 -7.67
CA HIS A 91 -6.04 4.44 -6.71
C HIS A 91 -6.21 5.81 -7.39
N PHE A 92 -5.30 6.15 -8.32
CA PHE A 92 -5.39 7.38 -9.10
C PHE A 92 -6.66 7.40 -9.96
N CYS A 93 -6.96 6.32 -10.67
CA CYS A 93 -8.19 6.13 -11.44
C CYS A 93 -9.45 6.23 -10.55
N ALA A 94 -9.41 5.63 -9.35
CA ALA A 94 -10.52 5.70 -8.40
C ALA A 94 -10.82 7.16 -8.00
N VAL A 95 -9.78 7.95 -7.71
CA VAL A 95 -9.94 9.37 -7.36
C VAL A 95 -10.35 10.19 -8.59
N LEU A 96 -9.70 9.99 -9.74
CA LEU A 96 -9.91 10.82 -10.93
C LEU A 96 -11.33 10.67 -11.49
N TRP A 97 -11.90 9.47 -11.48
CA TRP A 97 -13.24 9.22 -12.02
C TRP A 97 -14.37 9.25 -10.98
N TYR A 98 -14.07 9.12 -9.69
CA TYR A 98 -15.10 8.95 -8.66
C TYR A 98 -14.97 9.86 -7.43
N SER A 99 -14.14 10.91 -7.48
CA SER A 99 -14.03 11.91 -6.40
C SER A 99 -15.05 13.07 -6.49
N VAL A 100 -16.17 12.87 -7.19
CA VAL A 100 -17.23 13.89 -7.37
C VAL A 100 -18.46 13.54 -6.55
#